data_AF-A0A523PL38-F1
#
_entry.id   AF-A0A523PL38-F1
#
_cell.length_a   1.000
_cell.length_b   1.000
_cell.length_c   1.000
_cell.angle_alpha   90.00
_cell.angle_beta   90.00
_cell.angle_gamma   90.00
#
_symmetry.space_group_name_H-M   'P 1'
#
loop_
_entity.id
_entity.type
_entity.pdbx_description
1 polymer ?
#
loop_
_entity_poly.entity_id
_entity_poly.type
_entity_poly.pdbx_seq_one_letter_code
_entity_poly.pdbx_strand_id
1 'polypeptide(L)'
;MRPPSSRSARASSCPRCSPDLGRLDEALAHSEGALRIAEETFRAPSQYTEVFRVRYGKILTLLGRYEEAERALLAARAVLLGLHTASGPYTLKATEGLAQLYEAWGRDRDAAHWASVLETSTAAPVEASARIAPEGADEDG
;
A
#
# COMPACT_ATOMS: atom_id res chain seq x y z
N MET A 1 -38.74 -31.12 -21.47
CA MET A 1 -37.72 -32.11 -21.06
C MET A 1 -36.32 -31.58 -21.39
N ARG A 2 -35.38 -31.67 -20.45
CA ARG A 2 -33.94 -31.32 -20.59
C ARG A 2 -33.13 -32.48 -21.25
N PRO A 3 -31.85 -32.28 -21.65
CA PRO A 3 -31.21 -32.81 -22.86
C PRO A 3 -30.24 -33.99 -22.62
N PRO A 4 -29.61 -34.54 -23.67
CA PRO A 4 -28.22 -35.04 -23.59
C PRO A 4 -27.41 -34.57 -24.83
N SER A 5 -26.12 -34.27 -24.84
CA SER A 5 -24.97 -34.90 -24.21
C SER A 5 -23.74 -33.97 -24.30
N SER A 6 -23.05 -33.82 -23.17
CA SER A 6 -21.58 -33.84 -23.05
C SER A 6 -20.71 -33.42 -24.25
N ARG A 7 -20.37 -32.14 -24.32
CA ARG A 7 -18.97 -31.74 -24.63
C ARG A 7 -18.23 -31.61 -23.31
N SER A 8 -17.65 -32.73 -22.86
CA SER A 8 -16.60 -32.74 -21.86
C SER A 8 -15.37 -32.05 -22.45
N ALA A 9 -15.40 -30.72 -22.49
CA ALA A 9 -14.18 -29.95 -22.37
C ALA A 9 -13.67 -30.31 -20.96
N ARG A 10 -12.71 -31.23 -20.92
CA ARG A 10 -11.67 -31.17 -19.87
C ARG A 10 -11.02 -29.81 -20.05
N ALA A 11 -11.67 -28.77 -19.53
CA ALA A 11 -10.98 -27.60 -19.07
C ALA A 11 -10.06 -28.16 -17.98
N SER A 12 -8.82 -28.45 -18.37
CA SER A 12 -7.72 -28.52 -17.44
C SER A 12 -7.93 -27.34 -16.50
N SER A 13 -8.39 -27.62 -15.27
CA SER A 13 -8.44 -26.64 -14.20
C SER A 13 -6.98 -26.38 -13.88
N CYS A 14 -6.35 -25.58 -14.74
CA CYS A 14 -4.98 -25.17 -14.59
C CYS A 14 -5.05 -24.16 -13.45
N PRO A 15 -4.42 -24.42 -12.29
CA PRO A 15 -4.46 -23.52 -11.14
C PRO A 15 -3.90 -22.12 -11.47
N ARG A 16 -3.31 -21.96 -12.66
CA ARG A 16 -2.76 -20.73 -13.22
C ARG A 16 -3.75 -19.86 -13.99
N CYS A 17 -4.98 -20.32 -14.22
CA CYS A 17 -6.04 -19.57 -14.90
C CYS A 17 -7.19 -19.24 -13.95
N SER A 18 -6.89 -18.74 -12.74
CA SER A 18 -7.91 -18.03 -11.98
C SER A 18 -8.14 -16.67 -12.63
N PRO A 19 -9.40 -16.26 -12.92
CA PRO A 19 -9.70 -14.96 -13.51
C PRO A 19 -9.14 -13.78 -12.69
N ASP A 20 -8.87 -14.00 -11.40
CA ASP A 20 -8.21 -13.04 -10.53
C ASP A 20 -6.76 -12.72 -10.92
N LEU A 21 -5.99 -13.70 -11.45
CA LEU A 21 -4.60 -13.45 -11.86
C LEU A 21 -4.53 -12.58 -13.11
N GLY A 22 -5.44 -12.76 -14.06
CA GLY A 22 -5.52 -11.92 -15.27
C GLY A 22 -5.83 -10.46 -14.93
N ARG A 23 -6.76 -10.24 -13.98
CA ARG A 23 -7.12 -8.89 -13.52
C ARG A 23 -5.99 -8.19 -12.75
N LEU A 24 -5.17 -8.95 -12.02
CA LEU A 24 -4.01 -8.41 -11.32
C LEU A 24 -2.88 -8.03 -12.30
N ASP A 25 -2.68 -8.81 -13.36
CA ASP A 25 -1.73 -8.50 -14.42
C ASP A 25 -2.12 -7.23 -15.20
N GLU A 26 -3.42 -7.09 -15.54
CA GLU A 26 -3.96 -5.87 -16.12
C GLU A 26 -3.79 -4.66 -15.19
N ALA A 27 -4.05 -4.83 -13.88
CA ALA A 27 -3.86 -3.77 -12.90
C ALA A 27 -2.38 -3.37 -12.75
N LEU A 28 -1.48 -4.33 -12.87
CA LEU A 28 -0.03 -4.11 -12.85
C LEU A 28 0.39 -3.27 -14.06
N ALA A 29 0.00 -3.69 -15.28
CA ALA A 29 0.29 -2.95 -16.50
C ALA A 29 -0.29 -1.52 -16.47
N HIS A 30 -1.49 -1.35 -15.91
CA HIS A 30 -2.10 -0.02 -15.74
C HIS A 30 -1.29 0.85 -14.77
N SER A 31 -0.79 0.26 -13.68
CA SER A 31 0.01 0.98 -12.68
C SER A 31 1.40 1.35 -13.22
N GLU A 32 2.04 0.49 -14.01
CA GLU A 32 3.30 0.80 -14.71
C GLU A 32 3.11 1.89 -15.75
N GLY A 33 2.04 1.83 -16.53
CA GLY A 33 1.68 2.89 -17.50
C GLY A 33 1.48 4.24 -16.82
N ALA A 34 0.77 4.25 -15.68
CA ALA A 34 0.56 5.46 -14.89
C ALA A 34 1.87 6.00 -14.30
N LEU A 35 2.75 5.13 -13.80
CA LEU A 35 4.08 5.51 -13.32
C LEU A 35 4.92 6.16 -14.40
N ARG A 36 5.01 5.52 -15.57
CA ARG A 36 5.77 6.05 -16.71
C ARG A 36 5.27 7.42 -17.14
N ILE A 37 3.94 7.59 -17.29
CA ILE A 37 3.35 8.88 -17.64
C ILE A 37 3.63 9.92 -16.56
N ALA A 38 3.54 9.53 -15.28
CA ALA A 38 3.85 10.43 -14.17
C ALA A 38 5.33 10.83 -14.16
N GLU A 39 6.26 9.92 -14.42
CA GLU A 39 7.70 10.23 -14.51
C GLU A 39 8.04 11.11 -15.73
N GLU A 40 7.38 10.89 -16.87
CA GLU A 40 7.51 11.73 -18.07
C GLU A 40 6.94 13.15 -17.85
N THR A 41 5.82 13.25 -17.13
CA THR A 41 5.11 14.51 -16.89
C THR A 41 5.78 15.31 -15.76
N PHE A 42 6.11 14.64 -14.66
CA PHE A 42 6.73 15.25 -13.50
C PHE A 42 8.23 14.99 -13.55
N ARG A 43 9.00 15.95 -14.08
CA ARG A 43 10.48 15.92 -14.15
C ARG A 43 11.19 15.82 -12.77
N ALA A 44 10.45 15.83 -11.67
CA ALA A 44 10.93 15.77 -10.30
C ALA A 44 10.10 14.78 -9.49
N PRO A 45 10.67 14.19 -8.41
CA PRO A 45 9.92 13.29 -7.53
C PRO A 45 8.65 13.97 -7.04
N SER A 46 7.52 13.43 -7.45
CA SER A 46 6.19 13.95 -7.15
C SER A 46 5.46 12.96 -6.27
N GLN A 47 4.73 13.48 -5.29
CA GLN A 47 3.87 12.67 -4.41
C GLN A 47 2.93 11.75 -5.20
N TYR A 48 2.48 12.16 -6.38
CA TYR A 48 1.59 11.37 -7.23
C TYR A 48 2.30 10.18 -7.85
N THR A 49 3.53 10.36 -8.33
CA THR A 49 4.37 9.27 -8.84
C THR A 49 4.58 8.19 -7.77
N GLU A 50 4.86 8.61 -6.53
CA GLU A 50 5.06 7.65 -5.44
C GLU A 50 3.76 6.96 -5.01
N VAL A 51 2.61 7.62 -5.09
CA VAL A 51 1.32 6.97 -4.86
C VAL A 51 1.05 5.86 -5.88
N PHE A 52 1.40 6.07 -7.15
CA PHE A 52 1.33 5.01 -8.16
C PHE A 52 2.33 3.89 -7.86
N ARG A 53 3.52 4.21 -7.35
CA ARG A 53 4.53 3.22 -6.95
C ARG A 53 4.08 2.38 -5.76
N VAL A 54 3.40 2.98 -4.78
CA VAL A 54 2.77 2.25 -3.67
C VAL A 54 1.68 1.29 -4.19
N ARG A 55 0.85 1.76 -5.13
CA ARG A 55 -0.19 0.91 -5.74
C ARG A 55 0.42 -0.27 -6.51
N TYR A 56 1.47 -0.02 -7.28
CA TYR A 56 2.24 -1.05 -7.98
C TYR A 56 2.79 -2.10 -7.00
N GLY A 57 3.41 -1.65 -5.90
CA GLY A 57 3.90 -2.54 -4.84
C GLY A 57 2.80 -3.39 -4.21
N LYS A 58 1.61 -2.82 -3.92
CA LYS A 58 0.47 -3.59 -3.39
C LYS A 58 -0.02 -4.68 -4.37
N ILE A 59 -0.03 -4.40 -5.68
CA ILE A 59 -0.42 -5.39 -6.70
C ILE A 59 0.63 -6.50 -6.80
N LEU A 60 1.93 -6.16 -6.71
CA LEU A 60 3.01 -7.16 -6.66
C LEU A 60 2.89 -8.09 -5.44
N THR A 61 2.48 -7.57 -4.28
CA THR A 61 2.17 -8.40 -3.10
C THR A 61 1.09 -9.43 -3.41
N LEU A 62 -0.01 -9.02 -4.05
CA LEU A 62 -1.11 -9.91 -4.42
C LEU A 62 -0.70 -10.96 -5.47
N LEU A 63 0.27 -10.63 -6.33
CA LEU A 63 0.86 -11.55 -7.29
C LEU A 63 1.92 -12.50 -6.68
N GLY A 64 2.23 -12.34 -5.38
CA GLY A 64 3.27 -13.13 -4.70
C GLY A 64 4.70 -12.71 -5.05
N ARG A 65 4.90 -11.56 -5.70
CA ARG A 65 6.22 -11.01 -6.07
C ARG A 65 6.75 -10.12 -4.94
N TYR A 66 7.00 -10.73 -3.79
CA TYR A 66 7.24 -10.01 -2.54
C TYR A 66 8.51 -9.14 -2.56
N GLU A 67 9.62 -9.62 -3.13
CA GLU A 67 10.89 -8.87 -3.20
C GLU A 67 10.79 -7.60 -4.06
N GLU A 68 9.98 -7.64 -5.12
CA GLU A 68 9.76 -6.48 -5.98
C GLU A 68 8.80 -5.49 -5.34
N ALA A 69 7.77 -6.00 -4.66
CA ALA A 69 6.86 -5.20 -3.86
C ALA A 69 7.61 -4.43 -2.77
N GLU A 70 8.53 -5.11 -2.06
CA GLU A 70 9.34 -4.52 -0.99
C GLU A 70 10.15 -3.34 -1.52
N ARG A 71 10.90 -3.55 -2.61
CA ARG A 71 11.71 -2.49 -3.22
C ARG A 71 10.86 -1.30 -3.67
N ALA A 72 9.71 -1.56 -4.30
CA ALA A 72 8.81 -0.51 -4.77
C ALA A 72 8.24 0.32 -3.59
N LEU A 73 7.77 -0.35 -2.53
CA LEU A 73 7.16 0.29 -1.37
C LEU A 73 8.19 1.05 -0.51
N LEU A 74 9.40 0.49 -0.32
CA LEU A 74 10.48 1.17 0.40
C LEU A 74 10.96 2.42 -0.34
N ALA A 75 11.16 2.32 -1.66
CA ALA A 75 11.53 3.47 -2.48
C ALA A 75 10.46 4.58 -2.40
N ALA A 76 9.19 4.19 -2.51
CA ALA A 76 8.09 5.14 -2.42
C ALA A 76 8.00 5.83 -1.06
N ARG A 77 8.13 5.07 0.04
CA ARG A 77 8.16 5.63 1.38
C ARG A 77 9.33 6.60 1.58
N ALA A 78 10.53 6.28 1.07
CA ALA A 78 11.70 7.14 1.23
C ALA A 78 11.50 8.50 0.54
N VAL A 79 10.97 8.51 -0.68
CA VAL A 79 10.65 9.75 -1.40
C VAL A 79 9.51 10.50 -0.71
N LEU A 80 8.46 9.80 -0.27
CA LEU A 80 7.34 10.41 0.45
C LEU A 80 7.77 11.02 1.79
N LEU A 81 8.72 10.42 2.52
CA LEU A 81 9.30 11.01 3.73
C LEU A 81 10.16 12.26 3.44
N GLY A 82 10.74 12.36 2.25
CA GLY A 82 11.45 13.57 1.82
C GLY A 82 10.51 14.71 1.41
N LEU A 83 9.30 14.37 0.93
CA LEU A 83 8.30 15.35 0.48
C LEU A 83 7.28 15.73 1.57
N HIS A 84 6.97 14.79 2.48
CA HIS A 84 5.95 14.89 3.51
C HIS A 84 6.47 14.43 4.87
N THR A 85 5.74 14.76 5.94
CA THR A 85 6.04 14.22 7.27
C THR A 85 5.73 12.72 7.36
N ALA A 86 6.29 12.04 8.37
CA ALA A 86 6.01 10.63 8.65
C ALA A 86 4.51 10.35 8.90
N SER A 87 3.78 11.34 9.42
CA SER A 87 2.33 11.28 9.67
C SER A 87 1.48 11.66 8.45
N GLY A 88 2.11 12.00 7.32
CA GLY A 88 1.40 12.37 6.10
C GLY A 88 0.56 11.20 5.55
N PRO A 89 -0.63 11.45 4.99
CA PRO A 89 -1.54 10.40 4.54
C PRO A 89 -0.93 9.49 3.45
N TYR A 90 -0.02 10.03 2.63
CA TYR A 90 0.69 9.26 1.62
C TYR A 90 1.78 8.36 2.22
N THR A 91 2.54 8.89 3.19
CA THR A 91 3.58 8.14 3.91
C THR A 91 2.97 7.00 4.74
N LEU A 92 1.81 7.24 5.37
CA LEU A 92 1.04 6.21 6.08
C LEU A 92 0.60 5.10 5.12
N LYS A 93 0.07 5.44 3.93
CA LYS A 93 -0.31 4.44 2.90
C LYS A 93 0.86 3.58 2.42
N ALA A 94 2.04 4.17 2.27
CA ALA A 94 3.25 3.40 1.92
C ALA A 94 3.65 2.45 3.04
N THR A 95 3.58 2.91 4.29
CA THR A 95 3.89 2.12 5.50
C THR A 95 2.91 0.98 5.73
N GLU A 96 1.62 1.24 5.54
CA GLU A 96 0.57 0.24 5.57
C GLU A 96 0.79 -0.81 4.48
N GLY A 97 1.18 -0.40 3.27
CA GLY A 97 1.54 -1.31 2.19
C GLY A 97 2.72 -2.22 2.55
N LEU A 98 3.73 -1.72 3.25
CA LEU A 98 4.84 -2.54 3.75
C LEU A 98 4.36 -3.54 4.80
N ALA A 99 3.55 -3.12 5.77
CA ALA A 99 3.01 -4.03 6.79
C ALA A 99 2.22 -5.20 6.14
N GLN A 100 1.32 -4.89 5.21
CA GLN A 100 0.54 -5.89 4.46
C GLN A 100 1.43 -6.81 3.61
N LEU A 101 2.50 -6.27 3.02
CA LEU A 101 3.47 -7.07 2.28
C LEU A 101 4.15 -8.11 3.17
N TYR A 102 4.70 -7.69 4.32
CA TYR A 102 5.41 -8.63 5.19
C TYR A 102 4.46 -9.63 5.85
N GLU A 103 3.21 -9.24 6.13
CA GLU A 103 2.16 -10.17 6.56
C GLU A 103 1.88 -11.22 5.48
N ALA A 104 1.67 -10.80 4.22
CA ALA A 104 1.46 -11.71 3.09
C ALA A 104 2.68 -12.59 2.76
N TRP A 105 3.89 -12.13 3.09
CA TRP A 105 5.14 -12.89 2.94
C TRP A 105 5.39 -13.85 4.12
N GLY A 106 4.65 -13.73 5.23
CA GLY A 106 4.86 -14.54 6.43
C GLY A 106 6.06 -14.12 7.28
N ARG A 107 6.47 -12.85 7.19
CA ARG A 107 7.55 -12.26 8.00
C ARG A 107 6.97 -11.45 9.15
N ASP A 108 6.42 -12.15 10.15
CA ASP A 108 5.68 -11.55 11.26
C ASP A 108 6.48 -10.50 12.04
N ARG A 109 7.78 -10.70 12.21
CA ARG A 109 8.66 -9.75 12.89
C ARG A 109 8.75 -8.41 12.15
N ASP A 110 8.90 -8.48 10.83
CA ASP A 110 8.97 -7.28 10.00
C ASP A 110 7.60 -6.61 9.92
N ALA A 111 6.52 -7.39 9.77
CA ALA A 111 5.16 -6.88 9.80
C ALA A 111 4.85 -6.13 11.11
N ALA A 112 5.21 -6.71 12.26
CA ALA A 112 5.04 -6.07 13.57
C ALA A 112 5.87 -4.79 13.71
N HIS A 113 7.10 -4.77 13.18
CA HIS A 113 7.91 -3.56 13.14
C HIS A 113 7.21 -2.46 12.33
N TRP A 114 6.74 -2.76 11.13
CA TRP A 114 6.05 -1.77 10.28
C TRP A 114 4.69 -1.34 10.85
N ALA A 115 3.98 -2.23 11.54
CA ALA A 115 2.75 -1.91 12.26
C ALA A 115 3.02 -0.93 13.42
N SER A 116 4.08 -1.14 14.20
CA SER A 116 4.50 -0.22 15.26
C SER A 116 4.90 1.15 14.70
N VAL A 117 5.60 1.17 13.56
CA VAL A 117 5.94 2.41 12.86
C VAL A 117 4.68 3.14 12.36
N LEU A 118 3.68 2.40 11.85
CA LEU A 118 2.39 2.96 11.44
C LEU A 118 1.65 3.56 12.63
N GLU A 119 1.59 2.84 13.76
CA GLU A 119 0.96 3.27 15.01
C GLU A 119 1.60 4.58 15.52
N THR A 120 2.93 4.61 15.58
CA THR A 120 3.68 5.81 15.99
C THR A 120 3.42 6.99 15.05
N SER A 121 3.32 6.72 13.74
CA SER A 121 3.09 7.75 12.72
C SER A 121 1.65 8.27 12.70
N THR A 122 0.67 7.45 13.09
CA THR A 122 -0.75 7.85 13.17
C THR A 122 -1.14 8.43 14.53
N ALA A 123 -0.40 8.13 15.60
CA ALA A 123 -0.66 8.66 16.95
C ALA A 123 -0.23 10.14 17.11
N ALA A 124 0.67 10.62 16.24
CA ALA A 124 1.28 11.94 16.34
C ALA A 124 0.36 13.19 16.27
N PRO A 125 -0.88 13.19 15.71
CA PRO A 125 -1.66 14.42 15.59
C PRO A 125 -2.69 14.67 16.71
N VAL A 126 -2.96 13.74 17.63
CA VAL A 126 -4.04 13.90 18.63
C VAL A 126 -3.57 14.31 20.03
N GLU A 127 -2.37 13.92 20.46
CA GLU A 127 -1.89 14.27 21.81
C GLU A 127 -1.45 15.74 21.96
N ALA A 128 -1.11 16.41 20.86
CA ALA A 128 -0.70 17.82 20.89
C ALA A 128 -1.89 18.79 21.08
N SER A 129 -3.10 18.39 20.72
CA SER A 129 -4.30 19.23 20.87
C SER A 129 -5.05 19.02 22.19
N ALA A 130 -4.74 17.97 22.96
CA ALA A 130 -5.42 17.69 24.23
C ALA A 130 -4.76 18.33 25.46
N ARG A 131 -3.62 19.03 25.32
CA ARG A 131 -2.92 19.70 26.45
C ARG A 131 -3.24 21.19 26.65
N ILE A 132 -4.21 21.75 25.92
CA ILE A 132 -4.69 23.11 26.20
C ILE A 132 -6.07 23.01 26.86
N ALA A 133 -6.10 22.51 28.09
CA ALA A 133 -7.13 22.89 29.04
C ALA A 133 -6.53 24.00 29.93
N PRO A 134 -7.15 25.18 30.04
CA PRO A 134 -6.77 26.12 31.10
C PRO A 134 -7.23 25.54 32.43
N GLU A 135 -6.33 24.80 33.09
CA GLU A 135 -6.48 24.39 34.48
C GLU A 135 -5.97 25.51 35.38
N GLY A 136 -6.88 26.11 36.14
CA GLY A 136 -6.61 27.09 37.20
C GLY A 136 -6.86 28.55 36.78
N ALA A 137 -7.44 29.40 37.60
CA ALA A 137 -7.94 29.23 38.94
C ALA A 137 -8.80 30.46 39.27
N ASP A 138 -9.85 30.24 40.05
CA ASP A 138 -10.38 31.22 40.98
C ASP A 138 -9.24 31.93 41.74
N GLU A 139 -9.29 33.26 41.82
CA GLU A 139 -8.79 34.02 42.97
C GLU A 139 -9.75 35.18 43.27
N ASP A 140 -10.43 35.02 44.40
CA ASP A 140 -10.95 36.01 45.35
C ASP A 140 -10.46 37.46 45.19
N GLY A 141 -11.38 38.41 45.31
CA GLY A 141 -11.11 39.85 45.46
C GLY A 141 -12.35 40.74 45.35
#